data_AF-A0A850UN86-F1
#
_entry.id   AF-A0A850UN86-F1
#
_cell.length_a   1.000
_cell.length_b   1.000
_cell.length_c   1.000
_cell.angle_alpha   90.00
_cell.angle_beta   90.00
_cell.angle_gamma   90.00
#
_symmetry.space_group_name_H-M   'P 1'
#
loop_
_entity.id
_entity.type
_entity.pdbx_description
1 polymer ?
#
loop_
_entity_poly.entity_id
_entity_poly.type
_entity_poly.pdbx_seq_one_letter_code
_entity_poly.pdbx_strand_id
1 'polypeptide(L)' 'TAGRCGAAAAAAAAQGGAEEGEDPLEARIARSGCLEQHRQLQECMAERRDWRRCQEELRHFGACMARRQQQQR' A
#
# COMPACT_ATOMS: atom_id res chain seq x y z
N THR A 1 28.75 23.75 28.69
CA THR A 1 28.85 22.41 29.32
C THR A 1 28.47 21.38 28.27
N ALA A 2 29.45 20.58 27.90
CA ALA A 2 29.37 19.60 26.82
C ALA A 2 28.49 18.39 27.18
N GLY A 3 28.02 17.70 26.13
CA GLY A 3 27.88 16.25 26.15
C GLY A 3 26.52 15.70 26.57
N ARG A 4 25.76 15.25 25.57
CA ARG A 4 24.98 14.00 25.60
C ARG A 4 24.65 13.60 24.16
N CYS A 5 25.68 13.20 23.41
CA CYS A 5 25.47 12.26 22.30
C CYS A 5 25.20 10.89 22.93
N GLY A 6 23.94 10.51 23.03
CA GLY A 6 23.53 9.15 23.35
C GLY A 6 23.69 8.29 22.10
N ALA A 7 24.80 7.57 22.00
CA ALA A 7 24.95 6.47 21.07
C ALA A 7 24.48 5.19 21.77
N ALA A 8 23.34 4.66 21.34
CA ALA A 8 22.90 3.34 21.74
C ALA A 8 22.08 2.69 20.62
N ALA A 9 22.55 1.51 20.22
CA ALA A 9 21.90 0.46 19.43
C ALA A 9 21.51 0.84 17.99
N ALA A 10 22.31 0.52 16.97
CA ALA A 10 22.58 -0.83 16.46
C ALA A 10 21.31 -1.66 16.21
N ALA A 11 21.20 -2.11 14.96
CA ALA A 11 20.39 -3.23 14.47
C ALA A 11 18.86 -3.05 14.41
N ALA A 12 18.37 -2.75 13.20
CA ALA A 12 17.17 -3.40 12.65
C ALA A 12 17.22 -3.18 11.12
N ALA A 13 17.97 -4.02 10.42
CA ALA A 13 17.44 -5.25 9.83
C ALA A 13 16.92 -4.98 8.41
N ALA A 14 17.68 -5.54 7.47
CA ALA A 14 17.26 -5.95 6.15
C ALA A 14 15.77 -6.32 6.12
N GLN A 15 15.01 -5.65 5.26
CA GLN A 15 13.68 -6.11 4.87
C GLN A 15 13.54 -5.91 3.36
N GLY A 16 14.25 -6.75 2.62
CA GLY A 16 14.05 -7.00 1.19
C GLY A 16 13.79 -8.49 0.93
N GLY A 17 13.23 -9.18 1.92
CA GLY A 17 12.80 -10.56 1.80
C GLY A 17 11.52 -10.61 1.00
N ALA A 18 11.65 -10.84 -0.30
CA ALA A 18 10.62 -11.53 -1.07
C ALA A 18 10.57 -12.97 -0.55
N GLU A 19 9.96 -13.19 0.62
CA GLU A 19 9.39 -14.50 0.93
C GLU A 19 8.05 -14.61 0.21
N GLU A 20 7.75 -15.83 -0.22
CA GLU A 20 6.68 -16.29 -1.10
C GLU A 20 5.24 -16.08 -0.55
N GLY A 21 4.98 -14.92 0.05
CA GLY A 21 3.72 -14.55 0.68
C GLY A 21 3.05 -13.38 -0.06
N GLU A 22 1.73 -13.48 -0.21
CA GLU A 22 0.86 -12.44 -0.75
C GLU A 22 1.24 -11.05 -0.21
N ASP A 23 1.33 -10.05 -1.11
CA ASP A 23 1.86 -8.74 -0.73
C ASP A 23 1.05 -8.16 0.44
N PRO A 24 1.70 -7.65 1.50
CA PRO A 24 1.02 -7.17 2.70
C PRO A 24 0.03 -6.03 2.42
N LEU A 25 0.20 -5.28 1.33
CA LEU A 25 -0.79 -4.31 0.86
C LEU A 25 -1.97 -5.01 0.20
N GLU A 26 -1.76 -5.98 -0.68
CA GLU A 26 -2.85 -6.78 -1.27
C GLU A 26 -3.69 -7.48 -0.21
N ALA A 27 -3.05 -8.12 0.78
CA ALA A 27 -3.76 -8.78 1.88
C ALA A 27 -4.61 -7.78 2.70
N ARG A 28 -4.13 -6.55 2.89
CA ARG A 28 -4.92 -5.47 3.55
C ARG A 28 -6.11 -5.05 2.69
N ILE A 29 -5.90 -4.90 1.39
CA ILE A 29 -6.95 -4.52 0.45
C ILE A 29 -8.00 -5.63 0.36
N ALA A 30 -7.61 -6.90 0.34
CA ALA A 30 -8.52 -8.05 0.39
C ALA A 30 -9.44 -8.01 1.62
N ARG A 31 -8.88 -7.77 2.82
CA ARG A 31 -9.67 -7.62 4.05
C ARG A 31 -10.58 -6.38 4.06
N SER A 32 -10.22 -5.36 3.31
CA SER A 32 -11.00 -4.11 3.21
C SER A 32 -12.28 -4.27 2.37
N GLY A 33 -12.31 -5.25 1.46
CA GLY A 33 -13.38 -5.42 0.46
C GLY A 33 -13.18 -4.61 -0.82
N CYS A 34 -12.08 -3.85 -0.94
CA CYS A 34 -11.76 -3.02 -2.11
C CYS A 34 -10.84 -3.74 -3.13
N LEU A 35 -10.78 -5.07 -3.10
CA LEU A 35 -9.89 -5.87 -3.94
C LEU A 35 -10.23 -5.78 -5.42
N GLU A 36 -11.51 -5.64 -5.75
CA GLU A 36 -11.98 -5.52 -7.12
C GLU A 36 -11.43 -4.24 -7.79
N GLN A 37 -11.54 -3.09 -7.12
CA GLN A 37 -11.04 -1.83 -7.65
C GLN A 37 -9.52 -1.82 -7.76
N HIS A 38 -8.83 -2.52 -6.85
CA HIS A 38 -7.38 -2.72 -6.93
C HIS A 38 -6.98 -3.57 -8.12
N ARG A 39 -7.72 -4.65 -8.43
CA ARG A 39 -7.49 -5.47 -9.62
C ARG A 39 -7.70 -4.69 -10.91
N GLN A 40 -8.78 -3.93 -11.02
CA GLN A 40 -9.02 -3.05 -12.18
C GLN A 40 -7.91 -2.02 -12.37
N LEU A 41 -7.41 -1.44 -11.28
CA LEU A 41 -6.27 -0.53 -11.34
C LEU A 41 -5.00 -1.24 -11.82
N GLN A 42 -4.72 -2.44 -11.33
CA GLN A 42 -3.59 -3.25 -11.78
C GLN A 42 -3.71 -3.64 -13.25
N GLU A 43 -4.89 -4.03 -13.70
CA GLU A 43 -5.17 -4.34 -15.12
C GLU A 43 -4.94 -3.10 -15.99
N CYS A 44 -5.48 -1.94 -15.62
CA CYS A 44 -5.25 -0.70 -16.36
C CYS A 44 -3.75 -0.34 -16.42
N MET A 45 -3.01 -0.53 -15.32
CA MET A 45 -1.57 -0.30 -15.29
C MET A 45 -0.80 -1.32 -16.12
N ALA A 46 -1.24 -2.57 -16.19
CA ALA A 46 -0.65 -3.62 -17.00
C ALA A 46 -0.87 -3.38 -18.50
N GLU A 47 -2.08 -2.95 -18.88
CA GLU A 47 -2.45 -2.66 -20.28
C GLU A 47 -1.84 -1.35 -20.77
N ARG A 48 -2.11 -0.25 -20.06
CA ARG A 48 -1.78 1.11 -20.53
C ARG A 48 -0.39 1.54 -20.14
N ARG A 49 0.15 1.03 -19.02
CA ARG A 49 1.45 1.41 -18.45
C ARG A 49 1.60 2.92 -18.21
N ASP A 50 0.49 3.65 -18.15
CA ASP A 50 0.44 5.08 -17.89
C ASP A 50 -0.68 5.37 -16.87
N TRP A 51 -0.26 5.67 -15.63
CA TRP A 51 -1.16 5.95 -14.52
C TRP A 51 -2.10 7.14 -14.79
N ARG A 52 -1.72 8.08 -15.69
CA ARG A 52 -2.57 9.22 -16.05
C ARG A 52 -3.82 8.80 -16.80
N ARG A 53 -3.77 7.67 -17.51
CA ARG A 53 -4.91 7.09 -18.21
C ARG A 53 -5.78 6.20 -17.31
N CYS A 54 -5.29 5.86 -16.11
CA CYS A 54 -5.97 5.05 -15.10
C CYS A 54 -6.54 5.89 -13.95
N GLN A 55 -6.80 7.19 -14.18
CA GLN A 55 -7.31 8.09 -13.14
C GLN A 55 -8.68 7.67 -12.63
N GLU A 56 -9.53 7.07 -13.47
CA GLU A 56 -10.85 6.62 -13.08
C GLU A 56 -10.77 5.46 -12.08
N GLU A 57 -9.94 4.46 -12.39
CA GLU A 57 -9.65 3.30 -11.56
C GLU A 57 -9.00 3.73 -10.23
N LEU A 58 -8.07 4.70 -10.27
CA LEU A 58 -7.49 5.31 -9.06
C LEU A 58 -8.55 5.98 -8.19
N ARG A 59 -9.50 6.71 -8.79
CA ARG A 59 -10.60 7.35 -8.06
C ARG A 59 -11.56 6.32 -7.46
N HIS A 60 -11.88 5.24 -8.18
CA HIS A 60 -12.73 4.16 -7.67
C HIS A 60 -12.08 3.46 -6.47
N PHE A 61 -10.80 3.11 -6.60
CA PHE A 61 -10.04 2.51 -5.51
C PHE A 61 -9.97 3.43 -4.28
N GLY A 62 -9.62 4.70 -4.49
CA GLY A 62 -9.57 5.70 -3.42
C GLY A 62 -10.92 5.92 -2.74
N ALA A 63 -12.02 5.99 -3.50
CA ALA A 63 -13.36 6.13 -2.95
C ALA A 63 -13.77 4.91 -2.11
N CYS A 64 -13.46 3.69 -2.55
CA CYS A 64 -13.72 2.48 -1.77
C CYS A 64 -12.97 2.50 -0.44
N MET A 65 -11.67 2.80 -0.47
CA MET A 65 -10.83 2.85 0.73
C MET A 65 -11.29 3.96 1.69
N ALA A 66 -11.66 5.15 1.18
CA ALA A 66 -12.20 6.23 2.01
C ALA A 66 -13.50 5.83 2.71
N ARG A 67 -14.42 5.14 2.01
CA ARG A 67 -15.65 4.61 2.62
C ARG A 67 -15.32 3.58 3.69
N ARG A 68 -14.35 2.69 3.46
CA ARG A 68 -13.94 1.70 4.47
C ARG A 68 -13.32 2.35 5.69
N GLN A 69 -12.48 3.38 5.51
CA GLN A 69 -11.92 4.15 6.63
C GLN A 69 -13.03 4.76 7.49
N GLN A 70 -14.05 5.36 6.87
CA GLN A 70 -15.17 5.93 7.61
C GLN A 70 -15.99 4.90 8.40
N GLN A 71 -16.13 3.67 7.89
CA GLN A 71 -16.82 2.58 8.62
C GLN A 71 -15.99 2.01 9.77
N GLN A 72 -14.68 2.26 9.80
CA GLN A 72 -13.76 1.79 10.84
C GLN A 72 -13.42 2.86 11.89
N ARG A 73 -14.00 4.05 11.78
CA ARG A 73 -13.90 5.14 12.76
C ARG A 73 -15.08 5.11 13.71
#